data_AF-A0A0C2N3E6-F1
#
_entry.id   AF-A0A0C2N3E6-F1
#
_cell.length_a   1.000
_cell.length_b   1.000
_cell.length_c   1.000
_cell.angle_alpha   90.00
_cell.angle_beta   90.00
_cell.angle_gamma   90.00
#
_symmetry.space_group_name_H-M   'P 1'
#
loop_
_entity.id
_entity.type
_entity.pdbx_description
1 polymer ?
#
loop_
_entity_poly.entity_id
_entity_poly.type
_entity_poly.pdbx_seq_one_letter_code
_entity_poly.pdbx_strand_id
1 'polypeptide(L)'
;MIDWIPTVGFDIGILFPQKTVRTNTEGTASEVVDTGAASAGITDVDDAKTEGLVVATNDDDAQKGRLFIYKFPLDHELAIPHLTISDDNDWQPFANFGNKIIIMDINKDGKNDLLVTAPTSKWNDLPEVGHVHLFMNTGSDPFSTSKSFIIRGEPIAHSFFGWNAESAGDLDGDGVNGENFYL
;
A
#
# COMPACT_ATOMS: atom_id res chain seq x y z
N MET A 1 6.32 32.64 -22.85
CA MET A 1 5.43 31.80 -22.05
C MET A 1 6.24 30.54 -21.79
N ILE A 2 6.76 30.38 -20.57
CA ILE A 2 7.49 29.17 -20.20
C ILE A 2 6.41 28.20 -19.75
N ASP A 3 6.16 27.18 -20.57
CA ASP A 3 5.29 26.07 -20.20
C ASP A 3 6.01 25.32 -19.07
N TRP A 4 5.55 25.56 -17.85
CA TRP A 4 5.92 24.74 -16.71
C TRP A 4 5.23 23.39 -16.90
N ILE A 5 6.00 22.39 -17.33
CA ILE A 5 5.57 21.00 -17.30
C ILE A 5 5.80 20.55 -15.85
N PRO A 6 4.76 20.25 -15.04
CA PRO A 6 4.98 19.64 -13.73
C PRO A 6 5.84 18.41 -13.92
N THR A 7 7.00 18.39 -13.28
CA THR A 7 7.79 17.18 -13.12
C THR A 7 6.92 16.24 -12.29
N VAL A 8 6.47 15.14 -12.88
CA VAL A 8 5.72 14.09 -12.18
C VAL A 8 6.61 13.57 -11.05
N GLY A 9 6.31 13.97 -9.82
CA GLY A 9 6.90 13.33 -8.65
C GLY A 9 6.28 11.95 -8.54
N PHE A 10 7.01 10.94 -9.01
CA PHE A 10 6.63 9.54 -8.83
C PHE A 10 7.35 8.99 -7.61
N ASP A 11 6.61 8.26 -6.79
CA ASP A 11 7.13 7.47 -5.67
C ASP A 11 6.99 5.98 -6.00
N ILE A 12 7.85 5.14 -5.42
CA ILE A 12 7.84 3.69 -5.60
C ILE A 12 7.69 3.04 -4.23
N GLY A 13 6.60 2.29 -4.03
CA GLY A 13 6.39 1.50 -2.84
C GLY A 13 6.93 0.08 -3.00
N ILE A 14 7.83 -0.35 -2.10
CA ILE A 14 8.34 -1.73 -2.07
C ILE A 14 7.76 -2.44 -0.85
N LEU A 15 7.15 -3.62 -1.06
CA LEU A 15 6.63 -4.46 0.01
C LEU A 15 7.63 -5.57 0.36
N PHE A 16 8.15 -5.53 1.58
CA PHE A 16 8.95 -6.62 2.15
C PHE A 16 8.07 -7.61 2.93
N PRO A 17 8.43 -8.89 2.98
CA PRO A 17 7.74 -9.87 3.81
C PRO A 17 7.91 -9.55 5.30
N GLN A 18 6.80 -9.42 6.03
CA GLN A 18 6.81 -9.35 7.50
C GLN A 18 7.30 -10.70 8.06
N LYS A 19 8.48 -10.75 8.71
CA LYS A 19 8.96 -11.99 9.36
C LYS A 19 8.20 -12.22 10.67
N THR A 20 7.18 -13.06 10.64
CA THR A 20 6.53 -13.55 11.87
C THR A 20 7.47 -14.53 12.56
N VAL A 21 8.24 -14.08 13.54
CA VAL A 21 9.00 -14.98 14.42
C VAL A 21 8.02 -15.55 15.45
N ARG A 22 7.59 -16.81 15.27
CA ARG A 22 6.95 -17.57 16.35
C ARG A 22 8.05 -18.26 17.14
N THR A 23 8.33 -17.80 18.36
CA THR A 23 9.16 -18.55 19.29
C THR A 23 8.27 -19.61 19.96
N ASN A 24 8.53 -20.89 19.70
CA ASN A 24 7.98 -21.95 20.53
C ASN A 24 8.67 -21.86 21.90
N THR A 25 7.98 -21.39 22.93
CA THR A 25 8.38 -21.64 24.31
C THR A 25 8.10 -23.10 24.63
N GLU A 26 8.99 -23.99 24.20
CA GLU A 26 9.07 -25.34 24.75
C GLU A 26 10.10 -25.32 25.88
N GLY A 27 9.59 -25.37 27.11
CA GLY A 27 10.44 -25.35 28.29
C GLY A 27 9.67 -25.71 29.56
N THR A 28 9.23 -26.96 29.69
CA THR A 28 9.43 -27.74 30.93
C THR A 28 9.48 -29.23 30.58
N ALA A 29 10.48 -29.92 31.14
CA ALA A 29 10.94 -31.24 30.78
C ALA A 29 10.07 -32.40 31.32
N SER A 30 10.03 -33.52 30.61
CA SER A 30 10.19 -34.86 31.21
C SER A 30 10.57 -35.88 30.13
N GLU A 31 11.65 -36.60 30.40
CA GLU A 31 12.25 -37.66 29.59
C GLU A 31 11.37 -38.92 29.61
N VAL A 32 10.87 -39.37 28.46
CA VAL A 32 10.44 -40.77 28.23
C VAL A 32 10.88 -41.18 26.83
N VAL A 33 11.75 -42.19 26.79
CA VAL A 33 12.18 -42.88 25.57
C VAL A 33 11.01 -43.72 25.04
N ASP A 34 10.59 -43.47 23.80
CA ASP A 34 9.78 -44.42 23.03
C ASP A 34 10.29 -44.52 21.58
N THR A 35 10.33 -45.77 21.12
CA THR A 35 10.87 -46.28 19.88
C THR A 35 9.81 -46.33 18.78
N GLY A 36 10.08 -45.79 17.60
CA GLY A 36 9.34 -46.17 16.38
C GLY A 36 8.87 -45.00 15.52
N ALA A 37 8.91 -45.22 14.20
CA ALA A 37 8.71 -44.22 13.16
C ALA A 37 7.31 -43.58 13.14
N ALA A 38 7.25 -42.27 12.93
CA ALA A 38 6.17 -41.63 12.19
C ALA A 38 6.64 -40.31 11.58
N SER A 39 6.34 -40.14 10.29
CA SER A 39 6.57 -38.92 9.52
C SER A 39 5.97 -37.69 10.20
N ALA A 40 6.80 -36.70 10.51
CA ALA A 40 6.35 -35.32 10.52
C ALA A 40 7.15 -34.64 9.40
N GLY A 41 6.57 -34.66 8.19
CA GLY A 41 7.03 -33.77 7.15
C GLY A 41 6.93 -32.36 7.70
N ILE A 42 8.09 -31.75 7.95
CA ILE A 42 8.18 -30.30 7.93
C ILE A 42 8.03 -29.97 6.45
N THR A 43 6.78 -29.93 5.99
CA THR A 43 6.45 -29.05 4.90
C THR A 43 6.35 -27.68 5.54
N ASP A 44 7.52 -27.07 5.79
CA ASP A 44 7.64 -25.65 5.55
C ASP A 44 7.44 -25.52 4.04
N VAL A 45 6.19 -25.65 3.58
CA VAL A 45 5.82 -25.02 2.34
C VAL A 45 5.90 -23.57 2.75
N ASP A 46 7.05 -22.98 2.44
CA ASP A 46 7.14 -21.55 2.28
C ASP A 46 5.83 -21.12 1.61
N ASP A 47 4.90 -20.57 2.38
CA ASP A 47 4.02 -19.53 1.89
C ASP A 47 5.02 -18.44 1.50
N ALA A 48 5.64 -18.62 0.33
CA ALA A 48 6.73 -17.81 -0.16
C ALA A 48 6.12 -16.41 -0.18
N LYS A 49 6.47 -15.63 0.84
CA LYS A 49 5.93 -14.30 1.04
C LYS A 49 6.45 -13.52 -0.15
N THR A 50 5.60 -13.44 -1.17
CA THR A 50 5.95 -12.89 -2.46
C THR A 50 6.11 -11.40 -2.23
N GLU A 51 7.33 -10.92 -2.42
CA GLU A 51 7.62 -9.49 -2.42
C GLU A 51 6.77 -8.85 -3.51
N GLY A 52 6.26 -7.66 -3.21
CA GLY A 52 5.39 -6.90 -4.11
C GLY A 52 6.01 -5.56 -4.43
N LEU A 53 5.85 -5.10 -5.67
CA LEU A 53 6.19 -3.75 -6.09
C LEU A 53 4.92 -3.01 -6.46
N VAL A 54 4.71 -1.83 -5.87
CA VAL A 54 3.62 -0.93 -6.21
C VAL A 54 4.19 0.30 -6.91
N VAL A 55 3.73 0.56 -8.13
CA VAL A 55 4.15 1.70 -8.94
C VAL A 55 2.92 2.54 -9.26
N ALA A 56 2.96 3.82 -8.91
CA ALA A 56 1.98 4.79 -9.40
C ALA A 56 2.50 5.41 -10.71
N THR A 57 1.61 5.54 -11.69
CA THR A 57 1.92 6.14 -12.98
C THR A 57 0.74 6.96 -13.48
N ASN A 58 1.01 7.87 -14.39
CA ASN A 58 0.03 8.63 -15.15
C ASN A 58 0.43 8.68 -16.63
N ASP A 59 1.14 7.65 -17.09
CA ASP A 59 1.72 7.54 -18.43
C ASP A 59 0.67 7.14 -19.48
N ASP A 60 -0.38 7.96 -19.59
CA ASP A 60 -1.36 7.91 -20.66
C ASP A 60 -1.70 9.32 -21.16
N ASP A 61 -2.36 9.42 -22.31
CA ASP A 61 -2.77 10.71 -22.89
C ASP A 61 -3.76 11.47 -21.99
N ALA A 62 -4.50 10.75 -21.13
CA ALA A 62 -5.43 11.35 -20.19
C ALA A 62 -4.71 11.93 -18.97
N GLN A 63 -3.46 11.56 -18.70
CA GLN A 63 -2.65 11.94 -17.55
C GLN A 63 -3.32 11.64 -16.22
N LYS A 64 -4.10 10.55 -16.16
CA LYS A 64 -4.79 10.09 -14.96
C LYS A 64 -3.94 9.08 -14.20
N GLY A 65 -4.10 9.08 -12.87
CA GLY A 65 -3.41 8.12 -12.02
C GLY A 65 -3.79 6.67 -12.33
N ARG A 66 -2.80 5.77 -12.24
CA ARG A 66 -2.94 4.32 -12.28
C ARG A 66 -1.96 3.71 -11.29
N LEU A 67 -2.31 2.57 -10.70
CA LEU A 67 -1.42 1.76 -9.89
C LEU A 67 -1.15 0.45 -10.59
N PHE A 68 0.13 0.11 -10.71
CA PHE A 68 0.59 -1.20 -11.15
C PHE A 68 1.16 -1.95 -9.95
N ILE A 69 0.69 -3.17 -9.76
CA ILE A 69 1.16 -4.06 -8.70
C ILE A 69 1.83 -5.26 -9.37
N TYR A 70 3.11 -5.45 -9.11
CA TYR A 70 3.88 -6.60 -9.56
C TYR A 70 4.16 -7.53 -8.38
N LYS A 71 4.12 -8.83 -8.63
CA LYS A 71 4.53 -9.86 -7.67
C LYS A 71 5.88 -10.42 -8.12
N PHE A 72 6.78 -10.68 -7.18
CA PHE A 72 8.05 -11.36 -7.44
C PHE A 72 7.95 -12.88 -7.24
N PRO A 73 8.80 -13.67 -7.91
CA PRO A 73 9.78 -13.25 -8.92
C PRO A 73 9.10 -12.73 -10.20
N LEU A 74 9.81 -11.88 -10.94
CA LEU A 74 9.37 -11.50 -12.29
C LEU A 74 9.83 -12.58 -13.26
N ASP A 75 8.90 -13.10 -14.06
CA ASP A 75 9.17 -14.27 -14.92
C ASP A 75 9.83 -13.91 -16.27
N HIS A 76 9.81 -12.62 -16.64
CA HIS A 76 10.28 -12.11 -17.94
C HIS A 76 10.88 -10.70 -17.84
N GLU A 77 11.71 -10.31 -18.83
CA GLU A 77 12.34 -8.98 -18.95
C GLU A 77 11.31 -7.85 -19.05
N LEU A 78 10.17 -8.13 -19.69
CA LEU A 78 9.00 -7.25 -19.70
C LEU A 78 7.95 -7.82 -18.74
N ALA A 79 7.92 -7.28 -17.53
CA ALA A 79 6.93 -7.66 -16.53
C ALA A 79 5.55 -7.07 -16.88
N ILE A 80 4.52 -7.92 -16.84
CA ILE A 80 3.12 -7.48 -16.81
C ILE A 80 2.69 -7.28 -15.35
N PRO A 81 1.96 -6.20 -15.02
CA PRO A 81 1.44 -6.03 -13.68
C PRO A 81 0.44 -7.15 -13.36
N HIS A 82 0.55 -7.71 -12.16
CA HIS A 82 -0.42 -8.68 -11.62
C HIS A 82 -1.79 -8.03 -11.42
N LEU A 83 -1.80 -6.75 -11.01
CA LEU A 83 -3.01 -5.96 -10.88
C LEU A 83 -2.77 -4.53 -11.36
N THR A 84 -3.75 -4.00 -12.08
CA THR A 84 -3.85 -2.59 -12.42
C THR A 84 -5.09 -2.01 -11.74
N ILE A 85 -4.91 -0.90 -11.00
CA ILE A 85 -6.00 -0.13 -10.42
C ILE A 85 -6.05 1.24 -11.08
N SER A 86 -7.20 1.59 -11.64
CA SER A 86 -7.48 2.90 -12.20
C SER A 86 -8.98 3.17 -12.17
N ASP A 87 -9.35 4.45 -12.24
CA ASP A 87 -10.73 4.86 -12.49
C ASP A 87 -10.76 6.02 -13.49
N ASP A 88 -10.96 5.66 -14.76
CA ASP A 88 -10.92 6.61 -15.86
C ASP A 88 -12.15 7.53 -15.89
N ASN A 89 -13.19 7.26 -15.11
CA ASN A 89 -14.36 8.13 -15.04
C ASN A 89 -14.22 9.16 -13.93
N ASP A 90 -13.72 8.75 -12.76
CA ASP A 90 -13.75 9.57 -11.56
C ASP A 90 -12.41 10.24 -11.22
N TRP A 91 -11.27 9.65 -11.58
CA TRP A 91 -9.98 10.20 -11.19
C TRP A 91 -9.60 11.41 -12.05
N GLN A 92 -9.05 12.42 -11.37
CA GLN A 92 -8.66 13.68 -11.98
C GLN A 92 -7.31 13.54 -12.69
N PRO A 93 -7.17 14.09 -13.91
CA PRO A 93 -5.89 14.15 -14.59
C PRO A 93 -4.97 15.20 -13.94
N PHE A 94 -3.65 15.06 -14.14
CA PHE A 94 -2.62 16.02 -13.66
C PHE A 94 -2.65 16.29 -12.14
N ALA A 95 -3.12 15.32 -11.36
CA ALA A 95 -3.30 15.46 -9.92
C ALA A 95 -2.05 15.09 -9.09
N ASN A 96 -0.90 14.83 -9.75
CA ASN A 96 0.31 14.26 -9.14
C ASN A 96 -0.01 13.00 -8.33
N PHE A 97 -0.91 12.17 -8.86
CA PHE A 97 -1.25 10.89 -8.26
C PHE A 97 0.01 10.02 -8.16
N GLY A 98 0.29 9.49 -6.96
CA GLY A 98 1.52 8.75 -6.71
C GLY A 98 2.67 9.59 -6.16
N ASN A 99 2.41 10.84 -5.73
CA ASN A 99 3.45 11.68 -5.12
C ASN A 99 4.07 11.07 -3.85
N LYS A 100 3.28 10.28 -3.12
CA LYS A 100 3.66 9.38 -2.04
C LYS A 100 2.86 8.09 -2.17
N ILE A 101 3.51 6.96 -1.91
CA ILE A 101 2.89 5.65 -1.77
C ILE A 101 3.24 5.10 -0.38
N ILE A 102 2.22 4.90 0.47
CA ILE A 102 2.40 4.36 1.82
C ILE A 102 1.71 3.00 1.89
N ILE A 103 2.46 1.99 2.35
CA ILE A 103 1.99 0.61 2.49
C ILE A 103 2.06 0.23 3.97
N MET A 104 0.91 0.00 4.59
CA MET A 104 0.82 -0.43 5.99
C MET A 104 -0.54 -1.04 6.29
N ASP A 105 -0.61 -1.94 7.27
CA ASP A 105 -1.87 -2.47 7.80
C ASP A 105 -2.52 -1.42 8.72
N ILE A 106 -3.52 -0.69 8.23
CA ILE A 106 -4.15 0.45 8.92
C ILE A 106 -5.26 -0.04 9.86
N ASN A 107 -5.94 -1.13 9.51
CA ASN A 107 -7.05 -1.69 10.30
C ASN A 107 -6.69 -2.98 11.06
N LYS A 108 -5.41 -3.37 11.05
CA LYS A 108 -4.85 -4.52 11.77
C LYS A 108 -5.47 -5.86 11.39
N ASP A 109 -5.89 -6.04 10.15
CA ASP A 109 -6.44 -7.31 9.69
C ASP A 109 -5.36 -8.32 9.27
N GLY A 110 -4.08 -7.94 9.41
CA GLY A 110 -2.91 -8.73 9.04
C GLY A 110 -2.49 -8.53 7.59
N LYS A 111 -3.11 -7.60 6.86
CA LYS A 111 -2.83 -7.33 5.45
C LYS A 111 -2.51 -5.85 5.27
N ASN A 112 -1.49 -5.55 4.48
CA ASN A 112 -1.14 -4.16 4.22
C ASN A 112 -2.18 -3.52 3.29
N ASP A 113 -2.68 -2.36 3.73
CA ASP A 113 -3.45 -1.40 2.96
C ASP A 113 -2.52 -0.48 2.17
N LEU A 114 -3.12 0.29 1.26
CA LEU A 114 -2.39 1.17 0.36
C LEU A 114 -2.96 2.59 0.41
N LEU A 115 -2.09 3.55 0.64
CA LEU A 115 -2.41 4.97 0.60
C LEU A 115 -1.60 5.65 -0.50
N VAL A 116 -2.28 6.40 -1.37
CA VAL A 116 -1.67 7.08 -2.53
C VAL A 116 -2.15 8.51 -2.61
N THR A 117 -1.20 9.45 -2.65
CA THR A 117 -1.52 10.87 -2.58
C THR A 117 -1.64 11.50 -3.97
N ALA A 118 -2.51 12.49 -4.10
CA ALA A 118 -2.70 13.29 -5.31
C ALA A 118 -2.79 14.80 -4.95
N PRO A 119 -1.67 15.42 -4.54
CA PRO A 119 -1.69 16.70 -3.84
C PRO A 119 -2.02 17.90 -4.74
N THR A 120 -1.93 17.79 -6.07
CA THR A 120 -2.29 18.89 -6.99
C THR A 120 -3.73 18.79 -7.50
N SER A 121 -4.52 17.83 -7.01
CA SER A 121 -5.94 17.69 -7.37
C SER A 121 -6.78 18.93 -7.01
N LYS A 122 -7.88 19.12 -7.74
CA LYS A 122 -8.86 20.18 -7.51
C LYS A 122 -9.99 19.70 -6.59
N TRP A 123 -10.63 20.64 -5.90
CA TRP A 123 -11.85 20.39 -5.14
C TRP A 123 -12.70 21.66 -5.00
N ASN A 124 -14.02 21.57 -5.20
CA ASN A 124 -14.94 22.72 -5.16
C ASN A 124 -14.48 23.91 -6.01
N ASP A 125 -14.05 23.62 -7.25
CA ASP A 125 -13.47 24.59 -8.19
C ASP A 125 -12.18 25.31 -7.73
N LEU A 126 -11.59 24.88 -6.61
CA LEU A 126 -10.31 25.38 -6.11
C LEU A 126 -9.14 24.55 -6.67
N PRO A 127 -8.05 25.18 -7.11
CA PRO A 127 -6.85 24.49 -7.59
C PRO A 127 -6.03 23.93 -6.43
N GLU A 128 -5.32 22.82 -6.68
CA GLU A 128 -4.22 22.32 -5.83
C GLU A 128 -4.60 22.17 -4.34
N VAL A 129 -5.82 21.69 -4.11
CA VAL A 129 -6.32 21.41 -2.76
C VAL A 129 -5.74 20.09 -2.25
N GLY A 130 -5.59 19.12 -3.15
CA GLY A 130 -5.05 17.81 -2.82
C GLY A 130 -6.08 16.85 -2.23
N HIS A 131 -5.78 15.57 -2.35
CA HIS A 131 -6.47 14.49 -1.66
C HIS A 131 -5.59 13.26 -1.59
N VAL A 132 -6.07 12.26 -0.88
CA VAL A 132 -5.42 10.98 -0.69
C VAL A 132 -6.42 9.87 -0.98
N HIS A 133 -6.00 8.89 -1.78
CA HIS A 133 -6.70 7.64 -1.98
C HIS A 133 -6.26 6.64 -0.91
N LEU A 134 -7.21 6.01 -0.24
CA LEU A 134 -7.00 4.87 0.66
C LEU A 134 -7.66 3.64 0.07
N PHE A 135 -6.89 2.60 -0.20
CA PHE A 135 -7.35 1.31 -0.67
C PHE A 135 -7.17 0.28 0.45
N MET A 136 -8.28 -0.32 0.89
CA MET A 136 -8.26 -1.30 1.97
C MET A 136 -8.06 -2.71 1.40
N ASN A 137 -7.14 -3.47 1.97
CA ASN A 137 -6.90 -4.84 1.54
C ASN A 137 -7.88 -5.79 2.23
N THR A 138 -8.92 -6.23 1.52
CA THR A 138 -9.88 -7.19 2.10
C THR A 138 -9.40 -8.65 2.02
N GLY A 139 -8.25 -8.92 1.40
CA GLY A 139 -7.64 -10.25 1.34
C GLY A 139 -8.14 -11.18 0.24
N SER A 140 -8.87 -10.69 -0.77
CA SER A 140 -9.00 -11.45 -2.02
C SER A 140 -7.73 -11.32 -2.85
N ASP A 141 -7.40 -12.35 -3.64
CA ASP A 141 -6.45 -12.24 -4.75
C ASP A 141 -7.23 -12.14 -6.07
N PRO A 142 -7.01 -11.10 -6.89
CA PRO A 142 -6.15 -9.93 -6.63
C PRO A 142 -6.76 -8.99 -5.58
N PHE A 143 -5.91 -8.13 -5.00
CA PHE A 143 -6.26 -7.08 -4.02
C PHE A 143 -7.63 -6.45 -4.37
N SER A 144 -8.65 -6.69 -3.53
CA SER A 144 -10.07 -6.68 -3.94
C SER A 144 -10.69 -5.34 -4.28
N THR A 145 -10.06 -4.22 -3.94
CA THR A 145 -10.77 -2.93 -3.98
C THR A 145 -10.25 -2.08 -5.14
N SER A 146 -10.98 -2.07 -6.25
CA SER A 146 -10.77 -1.06 -7.29
C SER A 146 -11.19 0.34 -6.84
N LYS A 147 -12.06 0.42 -5.82
CA LYS A 147 -12.55 1.66 -5.25
C LYS A 147 -11.78 2.07 -4.01
N SER A 148 -11.22 3.27 -4.04
CA SER A 148 -10.60 3.91 -2.88
C SER A 148 -11.59 4.72 -2.05
N PHE A 149 -11.33 4.84 -0.75
CA PHE A 149 -11.81 5.96 0.04
C PHE A 149 -11.01 7.21 -0.30
N ILE A 150 -11.68 8.38 -0.32
CA ILE A 150 -11.04 9.66 -0.60
C ILE A 150 -10.94 10.47 0.69
N ILE A 151 -9.72 10.77 1.11
CA ILE A 151 -9.42 11.58 2.29
C ILE A 151 -8.99 12.97 1.80
N ARG A 152 -9.60 14.02 2.37
CA ARG A 152 -9.34 15.42 2.03
C ARG A 152 -9.14 16.25 3.30
N GLY A 153 -8.36 17.31 3.19
CA GLY A 153 -8.32 18.39 4.18
C GLY A 153 -9.44 19.40 3.95
N GLU A 154 -9.25 20.62 4.44
CA GLU A 154 -10.15 21.75 4.18
C GLU A 154 -10.08 22.21 2.71
N PRO A 155 -11.16 22.76 2.13
CA PRO A 155 -11.19 23.25 0.75
C PRO A 155 -10.46 24.59 0.62
N ILE A 156 -9.13 24.56 0.73
CA ILE A 156 -8.26 25.74 0.64
C ILE A 156 -7.40 25.59 -0.61
N ALA A 157 -7.46 26.56 -1.52
CA ALA A 157 -6.63 26.57 -2.73
C ALA A 157 -5.13 26.57 -2.36
N HIS A 158 -4.31 25.83 -3.13
CA HIS A 158 -2.86 25.72 -2.94
C HIS A 158 -2.43 25.18 -1.56
N SER A 159 -3.27 24.34 -0.93
CA SER A 159 -2.94 23.68 0.34
C SER A 159 -2.13 22.42 0.15
N PHE A 160 -2.20 21.80 -1.03
CA PHE A 160 -1.44 20.60 -1.40
C PHE A 160 -1.60 19.44 -0.39
N PHE A 161 -2.84 19.19 0.07
CA PHE A 161 -3.10 18.12 1.02
C PHE A 161 -2.56 16.77 0.50
N GLY A 162 -1.73 16.12 1.32
CA GLY A 162 -1.05 14.86 0.97
C GLY A 162 0.39 15.01 0.48
N TRP A 163 0.93 16.22 0.25
CA TRP A 163 2.30 16.40 -0.29
C TRP A 163 3.41 15.82 0.60
N ASN A 164 3.24 15.90 1.92
CA ASN A 164 4.18 15.37 2.91
C ASN A 164 3.54 14.24 3.73
N ALA A 165 2.71 13.40 3.10
CA ALA A 165 2.15 12.25 3.79
C ALA A 165 3.26 11.26 4.15
N GLU A 166 3.24 10.78 5.39
CA GLU A 166 4.20 9.80 5.91
C GLU A 166 3.48 8.83 6.85
N SER A 167 4.03 7.62 6.98
CA SER A 167 3.58 6.69 8.03
C SER A 167 4.16 7.14 9.36
N ALA A 168 3.30 7.48 10.32
CA ALA A 168 3.73 7.94 11.63
C ALA A 168 4.04 6.82 12.63
N GLY A 169 3.82 5.56 12.23
CA GLY A 169 3.88 4.42 13.15
C GLY A 169 2.85 4.52 14.27
N ASP A 170 3.18 3.87 15.39
CA ASP A 170 2.35 3.81 16.60
C ASP A 170 2.65 5.05 17.44
N LEU A 171 1.81 6.08 17.29
CA LEU A 171 2.03 7.40 17.90
C LEU A 171 1.58 7.47 19.37
N ASP A 172 0.59 6.69 19.76
CA ASP A 172 0.03 6.64 21.11
C ASP A 172 0.61 5.51 21.97
N GLY A 173 1.44 4.64 21.37
CA GLY A 173 2.22 3.62 22.06
C GLY A 173 1.36 2.46 22.58
N ASP A 174 0.16 2.28 22.04
CA ASP A 174 -0.75 1.21 22.43
C ASP A 174 -0.48 -0.11 21.67
N GLY A 175 0.60 -0.12 20.87
CA GLY A 175 0.96 -1.21 19.99
C GLY A 175 0.15 -1.20 18.70
N VAL A 176 -0.56 -0.12 18.37
CA VAL A 176 -1.43 0.03 17.19
C VAL A 176 -1.08 1.23 16.33
N ASN A 177 -1.25 1.06 15.02
CA ASN A 177 -1.31 2.20 14.10
C ASN A 177 -2.79 2.44 13.81
N GLY A 178 -3.39 3.53 14.28
CA GLY A 178 -4.66 4.05 13.73
C GLY A 178 -5.99 3.59 14.35
N GLU A 179 -6.00 2.81 15.43
CA GLU A 179 -7.23 2.43 16.13
C GLU A 179 -7.28 3.13 17.51
N ASN A 180 -7.91 4.31 17.55
CA ASN A 180 -8.26 5.13 18.74
C ASN A 180 -7.35 6.32 19.09
N PHE A 181 -7.41 7.37 18.27
CA PHE A 181 -7.11 8.72 18.76
C PHE A 181 -8.18 9.19 19.76
N TYR A 182 -8.01 8.91 21.05
CA TYR A 182 -8.64 9.71 22.09
C TYR A 182 -7.77 10.94 22.35
N LEU A 183 -8.07 12.04 21.67
CA LEU A 183 -7.62 13.39 22.07
C LEU A 183 -8.67 14.04 22.98
#